data_AF-K2LU60-F1
#
_entry.id   AF-K2LU60-F1
#
_cell.length_a   1.000
_cell.length_b   1.000
_cell.length_c   1.000
_cell.angle_alpha   90.00
_cell.angle_beta   90.00
_cell.angle_gamma   90.00
#
_symmetry.space_group_name_H-M   'P 1'
#
loop_
_entity.id
_entity.type
_entity.pdbx_description
1 polymer ?
#
loop_
_entity_poly.entity_id
_entity_poly.type
_entity_poly.pdbx_seq_one_letter_code
_entity_poly.pdbx_strand_id
1 'polypeptide(L)'
;TSDGKFSVDVEYAPRCGAALKATLEPSTCNVNLTASYLCQGHKVEAVGKKNGEYELSHEFVLPSRMSSHAKLVNKTVEVGVASAVAPHCQVGCGALYALDGKKDYDLTLGCRYAYSGYALAVRTNKLRSYTTSFVTPIPKCPHHVLVGAEVVCGRGQGWTGTLGFETACVLFKGNTLKARVNKNKEWAVVYIAKLVDNWTAAVTLDKNLKPGVLLTHS
;
A
#
# COMPACT_ATOMS: atom_id res chain seq x y z
N THR A 1 -4.96 -15.04 -5.54
CA THR A 1 -5.86 -15.91 -4.75
C THR A 1 -7.26 -15.34 -4.71
N SER A 2 -8.15 -15.84 -5.58
CA SER A 2 -9.59 -15.82 -5.29
C SER A 2 -9.88 -17.11 -4.53
N ASP A 3 -10.11 -17.01 -3.23
CA ASP A 3 -10.56 -18.15 -2.41
C ASP A 3 -12.09 -18.37 -2.55
N GLY A 4 -12.73 -17.79 -3.58
CA GLY A 4 -14.19 -17.66 -3.62
C GLY A 4 -14.77 -16.80 -2.49
N LYS A 5 -13.90 -16.07 -1.75
CA LYS A 5 -14.31 -15.16 -0.69
C LYS A 5 -14.97 -13.95 -1.30
N PHE A 6 -16.26 -13.83 -1.04
CA PHE A 6 -17.03 -12.65 -1.36
C PHE A 6 -16.91 -11.65 -0.21
N SER A 7 -16.62 -10.40 -0.53
CA SER A 7 -16.63 -9.30 0.44
C SER A 7 -17.43 -8.15 -0.15
N VAL A 8 -18.28 -7.53 0.67
CA VAL A 8 -19.05 -6.33 0.31
C VAL A 8 -18.50 -5.17 1.11
N ASP A 9 -18.04 -4.14 0.41
CA ASP A 9 -17.61 -2.88 0.99
C ASP A 9 -18.71 -1.83 0.76
N VAL A 10 -19.21 -1.24 1.84
CA VAL A 10 -20.12 -0.09 1.79
C VAL A 10 -19.41 1.09 2.42
N GLU A 11 -19.20 2.15 1.65
CA GLU A 11 -18.53 3.36 2.10
C GLU A 11 -19.46 4.58 2.01
N TYR A 12 -19.46 5.38 3.07
CA TYR A 12 -20.14 6.66 3.16
C TYR A 12 -19.12 7.73 3.51
N ALA A 13 -18.83 8.61 2.55
CA ALA A 13 -17.83 9.66 2.69
C ALA A 13 -18.44 11.05 2.42
N PRO A 14 -19.08 11.69 3.42
CA PRO A 14 -19.61 13.05 3.30
C PRO A 14 -18.50 14.10 3.09
N ARG A 15 -18.87 15.26 2.54
CA ARG A 15 -17.94 16.38 2.26
C ARG A 15 -17.29 16.99 3.51
N CYS A 16 -17.71 16.61 4.71
CA CYS A 16 -17.19 17.13 5.98
C CYS A 16 -15.87 16.47 6.44
N GLY A 17 -15.28 15.59 5.62
CA GLY A 17 -14.01 14.92 5.93
C GLY A 17 -14.14 13.67 6.79
N ALA A 18 -15.34 13.37 7.32
CA ALA A 18 -15.64 12.09 7.92
C ALA A 18 -15.91 11.03 6.85
N ALA A 19 -15.55 9.78 7.09
CA ALA A 19 -15.99 8.65 6.29
C ALA A 19 -16.20 7.40 7.15
N LEU A 20 -17.22 6.62 6.80
CA LEU A 20 -17.54 5.34 7.42
C LEU A 20 -17.51 4.26 6.34
N LYS A 21 -16.78 3.19 6.57
CA LYS A 21 -16.73 2.02 5.69
C LYS A 21 -17.05 0.76 6.49
N ALA A 22 -18.02 -0.01 6.00
CA ALA A 22 -18.33 -1.33 6.52
C ALA A 22 -17.92 -2.38 5.49
N THR A 23 -17.10 -3.34 5.91
CA THR A 23 -16.70 -4.50 5.11
C THR A 23 -17.36 -5.74 5.70
N LEU A 24 -18.19 -6.39 4.89
CA LEU A 24 -18.88 -7.62 5.22
C LEU A 24 -18.21 -8.77 4.48
N GLU A 25 -17.78 -9.79 5.21
CA GLU A 25 -17.27 -11.04 4.65
C GLU A 25 -18.23 -12.19 5.00
N PRO A 26 -19.21 -12.52 4.14
CA PRO A 26 -20.23 -13.52 4.47
C PRO A 26 -19.65 -14.92 4.71
N SER A 27 -18.54 -15.27 4.04
CA SER A 27 -17.89 -16.58 4.19
C SER A 27 -17.37 -16.86 5.60
N THR A 28 -17.10 -15.81 6.39
CA THR A 28 -16.54 -15.91 7.74
C THR A 28 -17.46 -15.27 8.79
N CYS A 29 -18.64 -14.77 8.39
CA CYS A 29 -19.54 -13.96 9.23
C CYS A 29 -18.80 -12.82 9.94
N ASN A 30 -17.76 -12.28 9.30
CA ASN A 30 -16.95 -11.20 9.82
C ASN A 30 -17.46 -9.85 9.32
N VAL A 31 -17.42 -8.88 10.22
CA VAL A 31 -17.77 -7.50 9.95
C VAL A 31 -16.62 -6.64 10.46
N ASN A 32 -16.07 -5.82 9.57
CA ASN A 32 -15.08 -4.82 9.91
C ASN A 32 -15.73 -3.44 9.71
N LEU A 33 -15.66 -2.59 10.73
CA LEU A 33 -16.17 -1.24 10.67
C LEU A 33 -14.99 -0.27 10.77
N THR A 34 -14.88 0.59 9.78
CA THR A 34 -13.85 1.62 9.69
C THR A 34 -14.50 2.98 9.78
N ALA A 35 -14.03 3.81 10.71
CA ALA A 35 -14.40 5.21 10.82
C ALA A 35 -13.15 6.05 10.62
N SER A 36 -13.23 7.07 9.77
CA SER A 36 -12.12 7.98 9.53
C SER A 36 -12.56 9.44 9.54
N TYR A 37 -11.63 10.33 9.87
CA TYR A 37 -11.85 11.76 9.86
C TYR A 37 -10.58 12.47 9.38
N LEU A 38 -10.72 13.30 8.36
CA LEU A 38 -9.66 14.09 7.76
C LEU A 38 -9.92 15.58 7.99
N CYS A 39 -8.98 16.27 8.62
CA CYS A 39 -9.02 17.71 8.82
C CYS A 39 -7.61 18.30 8.82
N GLN A 40 -7.36 19.31 7.97
CA GLN A 40 -6.12 20.10 7.95
C GLN A 40 -4.82 19.26 7.94
N GLY A 41 -4.78 18.21 7.12
CA GLY A 41 -3.62 17.32 7.02
C GLY A 41 -3.51 16.27 8.13
N HIS A 42 -4.37 16.31 9.15
CA HIS A 42 -4.55 15.22 10.11
C HIS A 42 -5.63 14.26 9.63
N LYS A 43 -5.31 12.98 9.62
CA LYS A 43 -6.24 11.88 9.38
C LYS A 43 -6.25 10.97 10.60
N VAL A 44 -7.41 10.73 11.18
CA VAL A 44 -7.62 9.70 12.21
C VAL A 44 -8.44 8.59 11.57
N GLU A 45 -8.07 7.34 11.78
CA GLU A 45 -8.81 6.17 11.29
C GLU A 45 -8.86 5.10 12.38
N ALA A 46 -10.06 4.56 12.62
CA ALA A 46 -10.31 3.52 13.60
C ALA A 46 -11.02 2.36 12.90
N VAL A 47 -10.46 1.17 13.02
CA VAL A 47 -11.02 -0.07 12.48
C VAL A 47 -11.33 -0.99 13.65
N GLY A 48 -12.59 -1.36 13.80
CA GLY A 48 -13.04 -2.38 14.74
C GLY A 48 -13.40 -3.67 13.99
N LYS A 49 -12.96 -4.80 14.52
CA LYS A 49 -13.37 -6.13 14.05
C LYS A 49 -14.26 -6.83 15.07
N LYS A 50 -15.13 -7.72 14.58
CA LYS A 50 -16.07 -8.49 15.40
C LYS A 50 -15.41 -9.31 16.53
N ASN A 51 -14.17 -9.74 16.36
CA ASN A 51 -13.44 -10.56 17.35
C ASN A 51 -12.78 -9.74 18.48
N GLY A 52 -13.08 -8.44 18.58
CA GLY A 52 -12.48 -7.54 19.57
C GLY A 52 -11.10 -7.01 19.18
N GLU A 53 -10.58 -7.39 18.01
CA GLU A 53 -9.40 -6.74 17.46
C GLU A 53 -9.74 -5.33 17.00
N TYR A 54 -8.80 -4.42 17.22
CA TYR A 54 -8.94 -3.04 16.80
C TYR A 54 -7.62 -2.50 16.26
N GLU A 55 -7.76 -1.54 15.35
CA GLU A 55 -6.67 -0.74 14.83
C GLU A 55 -7.08 0.73 14.94
N LEU A 56 -6.21 1.55 15.53
CA LEU A 56 -6.35 3.00 15.57
C LEU A 56 -5.11 3.61 14.93
N SER A 57 -5.28 4.44 13.91
CA SER A 57 -4.20 5.15 13.27
C SER A 57 -4.45 6.66 13.25
N HIS A 58 -3.36 7.40 13.36
CA HIS A 58 -3.28 8.83 13.17
C HIS A 58 -2.16 9.10 12.18
N GLU A 59 -2.48 9.83 11.13
CA GLU A 59 -1.52 10.33 10.17
C GLU A 59 -1.59 11.85 10.17
N PHE A 60 -0.44 12.48 10.11
CA PHE A 60 -0.31 13.91 9.90
C PHE A 60 0.60 14.14 8.72
N VAL A 61 0.14 14.95 7.77
CA VAL A 61 0.91 15.33 6.59
C VAL A 61 0.91 16.84 6.49
N LEU A 62 2.10 17.42 6.63
CA LEU A 62 2.39 18.80 6.27
C LEU A 62 3.13 18.79 4.92
N PRO A 63 2.46 19.16 3.81
CA PRO A 63 3.00 19.04 2.46
C PRO A 63 4.41 19.63 2.33
N SER A 64 5.29 18.87 1.69
CA SER A 64 6.69 19.26 1.42
C SER A 64 7.56 19.55 2.64
N ARG A 65 7.10 19.24 3.86
CA ARG A 65 7.85 19.47 5.09
C ARG A 65 8.00 18.22 5.93
N MET A 66 6.88 17.64 6.38
CA MET A 66 6.91 16.58 7.37
C MET A 66 5.68 15.69 7.23
N SER A 67 5.84 14.41 7.54
CA SER A 67 4.74 13.51 7.81
C SER A 67 5.03 12.71 9.08
N SER A 68 4.00 12.43 9.87
CA SER A 68 4.11 11.50 10.99
C SER A 68 2.94 10.54 10.96
N HIS A 69 3.17 9.33 11.45
CA HIS A 69 2.12 8.35 11.65
C HIS A 69 2.26 7.70 13.01
N ALA A 70 1.12 7.38 13.62
CA ALA A 70 1.03 6.56 14.81
C ALA A 70 -0.09 5.55 14.57
N LYS A 71 0.18 4.27 14.81
CA LYS A 71 -0.78 3.19 14.58
C LYS A 71 -0.71 2.22 15.76
N LEU A 72 -1.84 2.00 16.40
CA LEU A 72 -2.03 1.02 17.47
C LEU A 72 -2.87 -0.12 16.91
N VAL A 73 -2.30 -1.33 16.84
CA VAL A 73 -3.02 -2.56 16.49
C VAL A 73 -3.00 -3.49 17.68
N ASN A 74 -4.14 -3.65 18.35
CA ASN A 74 -4.30 -4.43 19.58
C ASN A 74 -3.29 -4.06 20.68
N LYS A 75 -2.12 -4.71 20.66
CA LYS A 75 -1.02 -4.54 21.63
C LYS A 75 0.29 -4.14 20.97
N THR A 76 0.25 -3.66 19.73
CA THR A 76 1.44 -3.20 19.01
C THR A 76 1.27 -1.74 18.63
N VAL A 77 2.28 -0.93 18.93
CA VAL A 77 2.30 0.50 18.63
C VAL A 77 3.40 0.75 17.63
N GLU A 78 3.04 1.24 16.46
CA GLU A 78 3.94 1.72 15.43
C GLU A 78 3.91 3.24 15.41
N VAL A 79 5.07 3.88 15.45
CA VAL A 79 5.18 5.35 15.32
C VAL A 79 6.27 5.65 14.31
N GLY A 80 6.05 6.62 13.43
CA GLY A 80 7.07 7.09 12.52
C GLY A 80 6.97 8.57 12.23
N VAL A 81 8.10 9.15 11.87
CA VAL A 81 8.23 10.55 11.45
C VAL A 81 9.15 10.58 10.24
N ALA A 82 8.77 11.36 9.23
CA ALA A 82 9.59 11.67 8.08
C ALA A 82 9.59 13.18 7.82
N SER A 83 10.74 13.70 7.40
CA SER A 83 10.95 15.12 7.12
C SER A 83 11.68 15.31 5.79
N ALA A 84 11.36 16.40 5.10
CA ALA A 84 12.06 16.82 3.90
C ALA A 84 13.39 17.49 4.28
N VAL A 85 14.50 16.93 3.83
CA VAL A 85 15.86 17.44 4.15
C VAL A 85 16.43 18.28 3.00
N ALA A 86 16.00 18.00 1.78
CA ALA A 86 16.39 18.71 0.57
C ALA A 86 15.25 18.64 -0.47
N PRO A 87 15.26 19.46 -1.53
CA PRO A 87 14.32 19.31 -2.63
C PRO A 87 14.30 17.86 -3.11
N HIS A 88 13.11 17.28 -3.20
CA HIS A 88 12.90 15.89 -3.64
C HIS A 88 13.44 14.79 -2.69
N CYS A 89 14.05 15.15 -1.56
CA CYS A 89 14.62 14.20 -0.60
C CYS A 89 13.85 14.21 0.73
N GLN A 90 13.43 13.04 1.20
CA GLN A 90 12.80 12.83 2.50
C GLN A 90 13.59 11.77 3.28
N VAL A 91 13.75 11.97 4.58
CA VAL A 91 14.30 10.97 5.50
C VAL A 91 13.30 10.72 6.60
N GLY A 92 13.26 9.51 7.12
CA GLY A 92 12.37 9.16 8.21
C GLY A 92 12.89 8.05 9.09
N CYS A 93 12.32 7.98 10.26
CA CYS A 93 12.52 6.91 11.22
C CYS A 93 11.15 6.43 11.72
N GLY A 94 11.09 5.17 12.13
CA GLY A 94 9.92 4.61 12.77
C GLY A 94 10.31 3.54 13.76
N ALA A 95 9.46 3.31 14.75
CA ALA A 95 9.65 2.29 15.76
C ALA A 95 8.35 1.51 15.94
N LEU A 96 8.48 0.20 16.08
CA LEU A 96 7.40 -0.71 16.45
C LEU A 96 7.66 -1.23 17.87
N TYR A 97 6.68 -1.09 18.75
CA TYR A 97 6.73 -1.50 20.14
C TYR A 97 5.63 -2.53 20.41
N ALA A 98 5.98 -3.67 21.02
CA ALA A 98 5.01 -4.62 21.55
C ALA A 98 4.69 -4.30 23.02
N LEU A 99 3.41 -4.07 23.32
CA LEU A 99 2.89 -3.78 24.65
C LEU A 99 2.71 -5.06 25.51
N ASP A 100 3.09 -6.23 24.99
CA ASP A 100 3.02 -7.54 25.67
C ASP A 100 4.11 -7.75 26.75
N GLY A 101 4.81 -6.69 27.17
CA GLY A 101 5.85 -6.75 28.20
C GLY A 101 7.18 -7.38 27.77
N LYS A 102 7.29 -7.90 26.54
CA LYS A 102 8.57 -8.30 25.94
C LYS A 102 9.29 -7.06 25.41
N LYS A 103 10.52 -6.82 25.89
CA LYS A 103 11.39 -5.73 25.44
C LYS A 103 11.98 -6.04 24.06
N ASP A 104 11.14 -6.15 23.04
CA ASP A 104 11.60 -6.15 21.65
C ASP A 104 11.00 -4.93 20.94
N TYR A 105 11.88 -4.17 20.29
CA TYR A 105 11.50 -2.98 19.52
C TYR A 105 12.14 -3.09 18.14
N ASP A 106 11.36 -2.85 17.09
CA ASP A 106 11.89 -2.78 15.72
C ASP A 106 12.08 -1.33 15.32
N LEU A 107 13.34 -0.92 15.13
CA LEU A 107 13.68 0.40 14.61
C LEU A 107 13.81 0.32 13.09
N THR A 108 13.10 1.20 12.40
CA THR A 108 13.21 1.42 10.96
C THR A 108 13.77 2.80 10.67
N LEU A 109 14.65 2.86 9.67
CA LEU A 109 15.19 4.12 9.14
C LEU A 109 15.03 4.08 7.63
N GLY A 110 14.79 5.22 6.99
CA GLY A 110 14.72 5.25 5.54
C GLY A 110 14.93 6.62 4.94
N CYS A 111 15.25 6.63 3.66
CA CYS A 111 15.30 7.80 2.83
C CYS A 111 14.54 7.55 1.52
N ARG A 112 14.01 8.62 0.94
CA ARG A 112 13.28 8.62 -0.32
C ARG A 112 13.72 9.81 -1.14
N TYR A 113 14.00 9.55 -2.41
CA TYR A 113 14.18 10.56 -3.44
C TYR A 113 13.05 10.46 -4.46
N ALA A 114 12.40 11.57 -4.82
CA ALA A 114 11.32 11.56 -5.81
C ALA A 114 11.33 12.82 -6.70
N TYR A 115 11.62 12.63 -7.98
CA TYR A 115 11.73 13.70 -8.97
C TYR A 115 11.13 13.27 -10.31
N SER A 116 10.22 14.08 -10.87
CA SER A 116 9.72 13.93 -12.26
C SER A 116 9.28 12.50 -12.64
N GLY A 117 8.51 11.84 -11.77
CA GLY A 117 8.04 10.46 -11.98
C GLY A 117 9.04 9.36 -11.60
N TYR A 118 10.29 9.71 -11.33
CA TYR A 118 11.29 8.82 -10.74
C TYR A 118 11.14 8.82 -9.22
N ALA A 119 11.18 7.64 -8.61
CA ALA A 119 11.25 7.49 -7.17
C ALA A 119 12.28 6.43 -6.81
N LEU A 120 13.08 6.71 -5.79
CA LEU A 120 14.00 5.77 -5.16
C LEU A 120 13.71 5.82 -3.66
N ALA A 121 13.63 4.67 -3.00
CA ALA A 121 13.57 4.60 -1.55
C ALA A 121 14.48 3.50 -1.02
N VAL A 122 15.15 3.81 0.08
CA VAL A 122 15.93 2.84 0.84
C VAL A 122 15.41 2.86 2.26
N ARG A 123 15.01 1.71 2.78
CA ARG A 123 14.62 1.55 4.19
C ARG A 123 15.38 0.39 4.80
N THR A 124 15.62 0.47 6.09
CA THR A 124 16.25 -0.59 6.87
C THR A 124 15.39 -0.94 8.06
N ASN A 125 15.41 -2.21 8.46
CA ASN A 125 14.87 -2.67 9.72
C ASN A 125 16.00 -3.23 10.59
N LYS A 126 16.18 -2.65 11.78
CA LYS A 126 17.23 -2.96 12.77
C LYS A 126 18.66 -2.96 12.21
N LEU A 127 18.92 -2.28 11.08
CA LEU A 127 20.18 -2.40 10.31
C LEU A 127 20.52 -3.86 9.93
N ARG A 128 19.54 -4.75 9.97
CA ARG A 128 19.68 -6.18 9.65
C ARG A 128 19.20 -6.47 8.25
N SER A 129 18.08 -5.87 7.85
CA SER A 129 17.57 -5.92 6.49
C SER A 129 17.53 -4.53 5.87
N TYR A 130 17.71 -4.50 4.55
CA TYR A 130 17.67 -3.32 3.71
C TYR A 130 16.71 -3.62 2.58
N THR A 131 15.70 -2.76 2.42
CA THR A 131 14.80 -2.77 1.27
C THR A 131 15.14 -1.56 0.42
N THR A 132 15.51 -1.81 -0.83
CA THR A 132 15.71 -0.77 -1.84
C THR A 132 14.60 -0.92 -2.86
N SER A 133 13.88 0.17 -3.14
CA SER A 133 12.88 0.21 -4.19
C SER A 133 13.15 1.37 -5.13
N PHE A 134 12.83 1.18 -6.41
CA PHE A 134 12.83 2.25 -7.39
C PHE A 134 11.60 2.14 -8.30
N VAL A 135 11.17 3.27 -8.81
CA VAL A 135 10.14 3.40 -9.84
C VAL A 135 10.64 4.41 -10.87
N THR A 136 10.52 4.07 -12.14
CA THR A 136 10.95 4.90 -13.25
C THR A 136 9.98 4.78 -14.43
N PRO A 137 9.61 5.88 -15.08
CA PRO A 137 9.01 5.81 -16.41
C PRO A 137 10.04 5.36 -17.44
N ILE A 138 9.60 4.68 -18.51
CA ILE A 138 10.44 4.40 -19.68
C ILE A 138 10.27 5.55 -20.69
N PRO A 139 11.28 6.42 -20.87
CA PRO A 139 11.14 7.63 -21.68
C PRO A 139 11.04 7.37 -23.18
N LYS A 140 11.49 6.20 -23.66
CA LYS A 140 11.55 5.87 -25.10
C LYS A 140 10.29 5.17 -25.63
N CYS A 141 9.28 4.94 -24.79
CA CYS A 141 8.04 4.30 -25.22
C CYS A 141 7.00 5.37 -25.64
N PRO A 142 6.31 5.21 -26.78
CA PRO A 142 5.23 6.12 -27.19
C PRO A 142 4.01 6.03 -26.25
N HIS A 143 3.97 5.02 -25.39
CA HIS A 143 2.96 4.83 -24.37
C HIS A 143 3.58 4.97 -22.98
N HIS A 144 2.78 5.43 -22.03
CA HIS A 144 3.20 5.55 -20.64
C HIS A 144 3.44 4.16 -20.05
N VAL A 145 4.72 3.82 -19.85
CA VAL A 145 5.17 2.60 -19.19
C VAL A 145 5.94 3.00 -17.94
N LEU A 146 5.52 2.49 -16.79
CA LEU A 146 6.23 2.57 -15.53
C LEU A 146 6.84 1.22 -15.21
N VAL A 147 8.08 1.22 -14.76
CA VAL A 147 8.77 0.04 -14.23
C VAL A 147 9.11 0.31 -12.78
N GLY A 148 8.88 -0.67 -11.93
CA GLY A 148 9.30 -0.62 -10.54
C GLY A 148 10.00 -1.90 -10.13
N ALA A 149 11.01 -1.79 -9.28
CA ALA A 149 11.59 -2.95 -8.62
C ALA A 149 11.77 -2.69 -7.13
N GLU A 150 11.71 -3.77 -6.36
CA GLU A 150 12.01 -3.80 -4.94
C GLU A 150 12.95 -4.97 -4.67
N VAL A 151 14.01 -4.73 -3.91
CA VAL A 151 14.98 -5.75 -3.49
C VAL A 151 15.13 -5.66 -1.99
N VAL A 152 15.03 -6.80 -1.31
CA VAL A 152 15.26 -6.94 0.13
C VAL A 152 16.47 -7.84 0.33
N CYS A 153 17.46 -7.37 1.08
CA CYS A 153 18.66 -8.14 1.44
C CYS A 153 19.02 -7.90 2.91
N GLY A 154 19.75 -8.82 3.55
CA GLY A 154 20.08 -8.68 4.96
C GLY A 154 21.04 -9.73 5.51
N ARG A 155 21.51 -9.52 6.75
CA ARG A 155 22.41 -10.45 7.45
C ARG A 155 21.69 -11.77 7.76
N GLY A 156 22.22 -12.88 7.24
CA GLY A 156 21.72 -14.23 7.52
C GLY A 156 20.49 -14.65 6.70
N GLN A 157 20.04 -13.84 5.73
CA GLN A 157 18.97 -14.19 4.81
C GLN A 157 19.42 -14.00 3.35
N GLY A 158 18.99 -14.90 2.48
CA GLY A 158 19.14 -14.71 1.04
C GLY A 158 18.35 -13.48 0.57
N TRP A 159 18.78 -12.84 -0.52
CA TRP A 159 18.04 -11.71 -1.09
C TRP A 159 16.67 -12.16 -1.61
N THR A 160 15.66 -11.29 -1.55
CA THR A 160 14.39 -11.42 -2.26
C THR A 160 14.18 -10.19 -3.13
N GLY A 161 13.40 -10.31 -4.19
CA GLY A 161 13.14 -9.18 -5.07
C GLY A 161 11.88 -9.36 -5.88
N THR A 162 11.29 -8.24 -6.26
CA THR A 162 10.10 -8.15 -7.09
C THR A 162 10.35 -7.11 -8.17
N LEU A 163 10.05 -7.46 -9.41
CA LEU A 163 10.02 -6.54 -10.55
C LEU A 163 8.57 -6.42 -11.00
N GLY A 164 8.12 -5.21 -11.30
CA GLY A 164 6.80 -4.96 -11.84
C GLY A 164 6.83 -3.91 -12.93
N PHE A 165 5.81 -3.94 -13.76
CA PHE A 165 5.57 -2.91 -14.75
C PHE A 165 4.08 -2.56 -14.81
N GLU A 166 3.81 -1.35 -15.23
CA GLU A 166 2.48 -0.81 -15.48
C GLU A 166 2.50 -0.12 -16.83
N THR A 167 1.54 -0.43 -17.69
CA THR A 167 1.40 0.18 -19.01
C THR A 167 -0.04 0.53 -19.29
N ALA A 168 -0.26 1.64 -19.99
CA ALA A 168 -1.55 1.93 -20.60
C ALA A 168 -1.85 0.91 -21.71
N CYS A 169 -3.12 0.51 -21.85
CA CYS A 169 -3.58 -0.30 -22.96
C CYS A 169 -3.70 0.57 -24.22
N VAL A 170 -3.10 0.13 -25.32
CA VAL A 170 -3.10 0.88 -26.59
C VAL A 170 -4.47 0.81 -27.28
N LEU A 171 -5.19 -0.30 -27.12
CA LEU A 171 -6.45 -0.55 -27.81
C LEU A 171 -7.64 0.20 -27.20
N PHE A 172 -7.65 0.37 -25.87
CA PHE A 172 -8.75 1.02 -25.16
C PHE A 172 -8.19 2.09 -24.21
N LYS A 173 -8.42 3.37 -24.55
CA LYS A 173 -7.98 4.50 -23.74
C LYS A 173 -8.57 4.42 -22.33
N GLY A 174 -7.71 4.55 -21.31
CA GLY A 174 -8.10 4.49 -19.90
C GLY A 174 -7.90 3.11 -19.26
N ASN A 175 -7.69 2.05 -20.06
CA ASN A 175 -7.40 0.72 -19.53
C ASN A 175 -5.91 0.61 -19.18
N THR A 176 -5.60 -0.17 -18.15
CA THR A 176 -4.24 -0.30 -17.61
C THR A 176 -3.91 -1.78 -17.40
N LEU A 177 -2.71 -2.17 -17.79
CA LEU A 177 -2.15 -3.49 -17.53
C LEU A 177 -1.02 -3.36 -16.52
N LYS A 178 -1.09 -4.13 -15.44
CA LYS A 178 -0.03 -4.24 -14.44
C LYS A 178 0.44 -5.68 -14.38
N ALA A 179 1.74 -5.89 -14.25
CA ALA A 179 2.26 -7.20 -13.97
C ALA A 179 3.42 -7.11 -12.99
N ARG A 180 3.62 -8.19 -12.24
CA ARG A 180 4.73 -8.35 -11.31
C ARG A 180 5.27 -9.77 -11.36
N VAL A 181 6.56 -9.91 -11.09
CA VAL A 181 7.26 -11.18 -10.94
C VAL A 181 8.23 -11.07 -9.77
N ASN A 182 8.26 -12.09 -8.92
CA ASN A 182 9.19 -12.17 -7.80
C ASN A 182 10.34 -13.16 -8.08
N LYS A 183 11.34 -13.16 -7.19
CA LYS A 183 12.50 -14.06 -7.24
C LYS A 183 12.12 -15.55 -7.35
N ASN A 184 11.02 -15.95 -6.71
CA ASN A 184 10.52 -17.33 -6.73
C ASN A 184 9.75 -17.68 -8.02
N LYS A 185 9.85 -16.81 -9.04
CA LYS A 185 9.14 -16.89 -10.31
C LYS A 185 7.62 -16.91 -10.14
N GLU A 186 7.12 -16.40 -9.02
CA GLU A 186 5.69 -16.16 -8.85
C GLU A 186 5.36 -14.85 -9.53
N TRP A 187 4.38 -14.92 -10.42
CA TRP A 187 3.95 -13.79 -11.21
C TRP A 187 2.45 -13.56 -11.00
N ALA A 188 2.04 -12.31 -11.17
CA ALA A 188 0.65 -11.92 -11.20
C ALA A 188 0.47 -10.82 -12.24
N VAL A 189 -0.62 -10.91 -13.00
CA VAL A 189 -1.03 -9.94 -14.01
C VAL A 189 -2.41 -9.42 -13.62
N VAL A 190 -2.61 -8.12 -13.77
CA VAL A 190 -3.87 -7.45 -13.52
C VAL A 190 -4.19 -6.55 -14.71
N TYR A 191 -5.38 -6.74 -15.28
CA TYR A 191 -5.94 -5.87 -16.29
C TYR A 191 -7.09 -5.08 -15.68
N ILE A 192 -7.01 -3.74 -15.73
CA ILE A 192 -8.03 -2.83 -15.22
C ILE A 192 -8.69 -2.16 -16.42
N ALA A 193 -9.97 -2.46 -16.61
CA ALA A 193 -10.83 -1.86 -17.62
C ALA A 193 -11.70 -0.78 -17.01
N LYS A 194 -11.72 0.40 -17.64
CA LYS A 194 -12.70 1.45 -17.34
C LYS A 194 -13.93 1.25 -18.22
N LEU A 195 -15.08 1.10 -17.59
CA LEU A 195 -16.38 0.87 -18.22
C LEU A 195 -17.22 2.16 -18.18
N VAL A 196 -18.41 2.10 -18.78
CA VAL A 196 -19.38 3.20 -18.80
C VAL A 196 -19.93 3.44 -17.38
N ASP A 197 -20.43 4.64 -17.10
CA ASP A 197 -21.05 5.00 -15.81
C ASP A 197 -20.14 4.76 -14.59
N ASN A 198 -18.86 5.15 -14.69
CA ASN A 198 -17.85 5.02 -13.63
C ASN A 198 -17.60 3.60 -13.11
N TRP A 199 -18.06 2.57 -13.83
CA TRP A 199 -17.70 1.20 -13.52
C TRP A 199 -16.23 0.93 -13.85
N THR A 200 -15.56 0.15 -13.02
CA THR A 200 -14.23 -0.37 -13.28
C THR A 200 -14.22 -1.87 -13.01
N ALA A 201 -13.61 -2.62 -13.94
CA ALA A 201 -13.45 -4.06 -13.84
C ALA A 201 -11.96 -4.39 -13.81
N ALA A 202 -11.50 -5.03 -12.74
CA ALA A 202 -10.14 -5.54 -12.63
C ALA A 202 -10.15 -7.07 -12.72
N VAL A 203 -9.45 -7.62 -13.71
CA VAL A 203 -9.24 -9.05 -13.88
C VAL A 203 -7.80 -9.37 -13.50
N THR A 204 -7.62 -10.29 -12.58
CA THR A 204 -6.32 -10.72 -12.05
C THR A 204 -6.07 -12.18 -12.41
N LEU A 205 -4.82 -12.50 -12.74
CA LEU A 205 -4.35 -13.85 -13.01
C LEU A 205 -3.02 -14.04 -12.29
N ASP A 206 -2.87 -15.13 -11.54
CA ASP A 206 -1.62 -15.47 -10.85
C ASP A 206 -0.93 -16.72 -11.45
N LYS A 207 0.27 -17.04 -10.97
CA LYS A 207 1.06 -18.22 -11.39
C LYS A 207 0.29 -19.54 -11.38
N ASN A 208 -0.73 -19.67 -10.52
CA ASN A 208 -1.56 -20.86 -10.44
C ASN A 208 -2.73 -20.84 -11.44
N LEU A 209 -2.73 -19.89 -12.38
CA LEU A 209 -3.80 -19.62 -13.32
C LEU A 209 -5.15 -19.36 -12.62
N LYS A 210 -5.14 -18.87 -11.38
CA LYS A 210 -6.37 -18.58 -10.64
C LYS A 210 -6.88 -17.19 -11.04
N PRO A 211 -8.07 -17.10 -11.67
CA PRO A 211 -8.65 -15.81 -11.98
C PRO A 211 -9.26 -15.18 -10.72
N GLY A 212 -9.15 -13.86 -10.62
CA GLY A 212 -9.91 -13.05 -9.66
C GLY A 212 -10.51 -11.86 -10.38
N VAL A 213 -11.77 -11.54 -10.10
CA VAL A 213 -12.48 -10.41 -10.70
C VAL A 213 -12.93 -9.48 -9.60
N LEU A 214 -12.64 -8.20 -9.75
CA LEU A 214 -13.12 -7.12 -8.90
C LEU A 214 -13.91 -6.14 -9.77
N LEU A 215 -15.14 -5.86 -9.37
CA LEU A 215 -15.97 -4.82 -9.97
C LEU A 215 -16.13 -3.70 -8.93
N THR A 216 -15.86 -2.47 -9.34
CA THR A 216 -15.97 -1.30 -8.49
C THR A 216 -16.78 -0.21 -9.20
N HIS A 217 -17.69 0.41 -8.48
CA HIS A 217 -18.51 1.52 -8.94
C HIS A 217 -18.35 2.69 -7.97
N SER A 218 -18.17 3.90 -8.50
CA SER A 218 -17.91 5.12 -7.75
C SER A 218 -18.84 6.26 -8.13
#